data_AF-W4QCI9-F1
#
_entry.id   AF-W4QCI9-F1
#
_cell.length_a   1.000
_cell.length_b   1.000
_cell.length_c   1.000
_cell.angle_alpha   90.00
_cell.angle_beta   90.00
_cell.angle_gamma   90.00
#
_symmetry.space_group_name_H-M   'P 1'
#
loop_
_entity.id
_entity.type
_entity.pdbx_description
1 polymer ?
#
loop_
_entity_poly.entity_id
_entity_poly.type
_entity_poly.pdbx_seq_one_letter_code
_entity_poly.pdbx_strand_id
1 'polypeptide(L)'
;MSEAAVTLDGWYCLHDFRTMNWPAWKTLTQEERNEILDEFHSMIASWQETEEQEKGSHALYSIVGQKADLMMMILRPTMEELNEIETAFNKSKLAEFTIPSYSYVSVVELSNYMAGDSMVTLIKILMSVVDYTRFYQRPIIFASIQWTSAVKEMTIGICSRWKSDVPL
;
A
#
# COMPACT_ATOMS: atom_id res chain seq x y z
N MET A 1 -25.43 3.28 -28.75
CA MET A 1 -24.41 2.27 -28.41
C MET A 1 -23.52 2.90 -27.37
N SER A 2 -23.31 2.27 -26.21
CA SER A 2 -22.41 2.82 -25.19
C SER A 2 -20.98 2.71 -25.69
N GLU A 3 -20.27 3.83 -25.73
CA GLU A 3 -18.85 3.87 -26.06
C GLU A 3 -18.05 3.22 -24.93
N ALA A 4 -17.06 2.39 -25.27
CA ALA A 4 -16.20 1.76 -24.28
C ALA A 4 -15.33 2.83 -23.61
N ALA A 5 -15.19 2.75 -22.28
CA ALA A 5 -14.30 3.64 -21.56
C ALA A 5 -12.84 3.35 -21.99
N VAL A 6 -12.08 4.41 -22.27
CA VAL A 6 -10.64 4.33 -22.50
C VAL A 6 -9.93 4.53 -21.15
N THR A 7 -9.10 3.57 -20.75
CA THR A 7 -8.29 3.63 -19.53
C THR A 7 -6.82 3.83 -19.87
N LEU A 8 -6.11 4.53 -18.99
CA LEU A 8 -4.64 4.50 -18.95
C LEU A 8 -4.25 3.55 -17.83
N ASP A 9 -3.53 2.51 -18.19
CA ASP A 9 -3.13 1.43 -17.28
C ASP A 9 -1.71 1.69 -16.76
N GLY A 10 -1.55 1.55 -15.45
CA GLY A 10 -0.30 1.73 -14.72
C GLY A 10 0.28 0.41 -14.21
N TRP A 11 0.83 0.42 -13.01
CA TRP A 11 1.40 -0.78 -12.39
C TRP A 11 0.34 -1.79 -11.99
N TYR A 12 0.71 -3.07 -12.05
CA TYR A 12 -0.02 -4.14 -11.42
C TYR A 12 0.12 -4.02 -9.90
N CYS A 13 -0.94 -4.35 -9.17
CA CYS A 13 -1.00 -4.27 -7.72
C CYS A 13 -1.47 -5.61 -7.16
N LEU A 14 -0.68 -6.18 -6.26
CA LEU A 14 -1.05 -7.32 -5.44
C LEU A 14 -1.37 -6.86 -4.02
N HIS A 15 -2.56 -7.19 -3.53
CA HIS A 15 -2.90 -7.14 -2.11
C HIS A 15 -2.85 -8.56 -1.57
N ASP A 16 -1.86 -8.88 -0.74
CA ASP A 16 -1.71 -10.16 -0.07
C ASP A 16 -2.06 -10.00 1.41
N PHE A 17 -3.08 -10.72 1.86
CA PHE A 17 -3.55 -10.70 3.24
C PHE A 17 -3.20 -11.99 3.97
N ARG A 18 -2.64 -11.82 5.16
CA ARG A 18 -2.14 -12.90 6.00
C ARG A 18 -2.71 -12.82 7.41
N THR A 19 -3.06 -13.97 7.96
CA THR A 19 -3.41 -14.16 9.37
C THR A 19 -2.25 -14.81 10.09
N MET A 20 -1.88 -14.29 11.26
CA MET A 20 -0.76 -14.78 12.03
C MET A 20 -1.15 -16.04 12.81
N ASN A 21 -0.37 -17.12 12.67
CA ASN A 21 -0.47 -18.29 13.54
C ASN A 21 0.24 -18.02 14.88
N TRP A 22 -0.39 -17.24 15.74
CA TRP A 22 0.15 -16.87 17.06
C TRP A 22 0.54 -18.06 17.93
N PRO A 23 -0.22 -19.16 18.00
CA PRO A 23 0.20 -20.34 18.76
C PRO A 23 1.55 -20.88 18.32
N ALA A 24 1.77 -21.07 17.01
CA ALA A 24 3.04 -21.55 16.46
C ALA A 24 4.16 -20.51 16.65
N TRP A 25 3.88 -19.23 16.41
CA TRP A 25 4.88 -18.16 16.59
C TRP A 25 5.40 -18.06 18.03
N LYS A 26 4.51 -18.28 19.02
CA LYS A 26 4.85 -18.19 20.44
C LYS A 26 5.65 -19.37 20.96
N THR A 27 5.80 -20.47 20.21
CA THR A 27 6.67 -21.58 20.62
C THR A 27 8.15 -21.33 20.32
N LEU A 28 8.45 -20.35 19.48
CA LEU A 28 9.81 -19.99 19.11
C LEU A 28 10.54 -19.24 20.23
N THR A 29 11.85 -19.45 20.29
CA THR A 29 12.77 -18.65 21.10
C THR A 29 12.83 -17.20 20.60
N GLN A 30 13.45 -16.31 21.37
CA GLN A 30 13.62 -14.92 20.93
C GLN A 30 14.63 -14.83 19.78
N GLU A 31 15.67 -15.66 19.82
CA GLU A 31 16.72 -15.76 18.82
C GLU A 31 16.12 -16.19 17.46
N GLU A 32 15.33 -17.26 17.43
CA GLU A 32 14.65 -17.71 16.20
C GLU A 32 13.72 -16.63 15.64
N ARG A 33 12.96 -15.94 16.50
CA ARG A 33 12.08 -14.84 16.06
C ARG A 33 12.86 -13.68 15.45
N ASN A 34 14.01 -13.32 16.03
CA ASN A 34 14.86 -12.27 15.50
C ASN A 34 15.43 -12.66 14.13
N GLU A 35 15.93 -13.90 13.97
CA GLU A 35 16.43 -14.38 12.67
C GLU A 35 15.36 -14.32 11.57
N ILE A 36 14.13 -14.70 11.89
CA ILE A 36 13.00 -14.66 10.95
C ILE A 36 12.65 -13.21 10.58
N LEU A 37 12.66 -12.30 11.56
CA LEU A 37 12.39 -10.89 11.32
C LEU A 37 13.52 -10.22 10.51
N ASP A 38 14.78 -10.58 10.74
CA ASP A 38 15.93 -10.07 9.99
C ASP A 38 15.88 -10.50 8.52
N GLU A 39 15.47 -11.74 8.24
CA GLU A 39 15.19 -12.23 6.88
C GLU A 39 14.08 -11.39 6.21
N PHE A 40 12.97 -11.17 6.93
CA PHE A 40 11.86 -10.37 6.42
C PHE A 40 12.24 -8.90 6.19
N HIS A 41 13.02 -8.29 7.09
CA HIS A 41 13.55 -6.95 6.93
C HIS A 41 14.48 -6.82 5.72
N SER A 42 15.30 -7.84 5.46
CA SER A 42 16.16 -7.89 4.26
C SER A 42 15.33 -7.91 2.98
N MET A 43 14.21 -8.65 2.97
CA MET A 43 13.28 -8.65 1.85
C MET A 43 12.60 -7.28 1.65
N ILE A 44 12.14 -6.63 2.72
CA ILE A 44 11.58 -5.26 2.64
C ILE A 44 12.63 -4.28 2.12
N ALA A 45 13.88 -4.38 2.56
CA ALA A 45 14.96 -3.51 2.06
C ALA A 45 15.13 -3.62 0.53
N SER A 46 15.05 -4.83 -0.03
CA SER A 46 15.08 -5.03 -1.50
C SER A 46 13.89 -4.36 -2.21
N TRP A 47 12.71 -4.36 -1.59
CA TRP A 47 11.53 -3.69 -2.12
C TRP A 47 11.66 -2.17 -2.03
N GLN A 48 12.28 -1.67 -0.97
CA GLN A 48 12.60 -0.26 -0.76
C GLN A 48 13.60 0.25 -1.81
N GLU A 49 14.66 -0.51 -2.12
CA GLU A 49 15.59 -0.17 -3.21
C GLU A 49 14.88 -0.10 -4.57
N THR A 50 13.89 -0.97 -4.81
CA THR A 50 13.09 -0.94 -6.03
C THR A 50 12.19 0.30 -6.09
N GLU A 51 11.62 0.70 -4.94
CA GLU A 51 10.82 1.91 -4.81
C GLU A 51 11.65 3.18 -5.01
N GLU A 52 12.86 3.24 -4.45
CA GLU A 52 13.79 4.36 -4.61
C GLU A 52 14.25 4.54 -6.06
N GLN A 53 14.22 3.47 -6.86
CA GLN A 53 14.48 3.52 -8.30
C GLN A 53 13.24 3.86 -9.14
N GLU A 54 12.11 4.19 -8.51
CA GLU A 54 10.82 4.46 -9.15
C GLU A 54 10.33 3.29 -10.03
N LYS A 55 10.71 2.05 -9.69
CA LYS A 55 10.35 0.82 -10.43
C LYS A 55 9.25 0.01 -9.75
N GLY A 56 8.69 0.53 -8.67
CA GLY A 56 7.59 -0.10 -7.95
C GLY A 56 7.27 0.68 -6.71
N SER A 57 6.29 0.21 -5.95
CA SER A 57 6.02 0.71 -4.60
C SER A 57 5.53 -0.45 -3.74
N HIS A 58 5.60 -0.27 -2.42
CA HIS A 58 5.10 -1.26 -1.49
C HIS A 58 4.62 -0.60 -0.19
N ALA A 59 3.68 -1.25 0.49
CA ALA A 59 3.21 -0.82 1.79
C ALA A 59 2.82 -2.03 2.65
N LEU A 60 3.04 -1.91 3.95
CA LEU A 60 2.70 -2.91 4.96
C LEU A 60 1.71 -2.31 5.95
N TYR A 61 0.60 -3.01 6.18
CA TYR A 61 -0.44 -2.60 7.13
C TYR A 61 -0.79 -3.70 8.11
N SER A 62 -1.09 -3.32 9.35
CA SER A 62 -1.81 -4.19 10.27
C SER A 62 -3.30 -4.04 10.05
N ILE A 63 -4.00 -5.17 9.91
CA ILE A 63 -5.44 -5.19 9.68
C ILE A 63 -6.15 -5.50 11.01
N VAL A 64 -7.19 -4.73 11.31
CA VAL A 64 -7.98 -4.92 12.53
C VAL A 64 -9.12 -5.90 12.27
N GLY A 65 -9.25 -6.89 13.15
CA GLY A 65 -10.32 -7.88 13.13
C GLY A 65 -9.87 -9.22 12.57
N GLN A 66 -10.82 -10.14 12.38
CA GLN A 66 -10.51 -11.54 12.09
C GLN A 66 -10.21 -11.86 10.62
N LYS A 67 -10.29 -10.86 9.73
CA LYS A 67 -10.14 -11.08 8.28
C LYS A 67 -8.68 -11.31 7.88
N ALA A 68 -7.76 -10.60 8.54
CA ALA A 68 -6.32 -10.68 8.36
C ALA A 68 -5.65 -9.94 9.53
N ASP A 69 -4.37 -10.20 9.76
CA ASP A 69 -3.54 -9.47 10.71
C ASP A 69 -2.51 -8.57 9.99
N LEU A 70 -2.02 -9.02 8.83
CA LEU A 70 -1.03 -8.35 7.98
C LEU A 70 -1.56 -8.22 6.55
N MET A 71 -1.34 -7.06 5.94
CA MET A 71 -1.54 -6.83 4.51
C MET A 71 -0.24 -6.34 3.90
N MET A 72 0.17 -6.97 2.80
CA MET A 72 1.24 -6.52 1.93
C MET A 72 0.62 -6.01 0.63
N MET A 73 0.79 -4.72 0.35
CA MET A 73 0.38 -4.12 -0.91
C MET A 73 1.63 -3.88 -1.75
N ILE A 74 1.72 -4.50 -2.91
CA ILE A 74 2.93 -4.49 -3.74
C ILE A 74 2.55 -4.08 -5.16
N LEU A 75 3.22 -3.05 -5.68
CA LEU A 75 3.00 -2.52 -7.02
C LEU A 75 4.23 -2.74 -7.89
N ARG A 76 4.05 -3.36 -9.06
CA ARG A 76 5.11 -3.61 -10.04
C ARG A 76 4.67 -3.37 -11.49
N PRO A 77 5.59 -3.03 -12.40
CA PRO A 77 5.28 -2.85 -13.82
C PRO A 77 4.81 -4.11 -14.52
N THR A 78 5.21 -5.29 -14.03
CA THR A 78 4.84 -6.58 -14.63
C THR A 78 4.22 -7.55 -13.63
N MET A 79 3.38 -8.45 -14.13
CA MET A 79 2.78 -9.53 -13.34
C MET A 79 3.81 -10.59 -12.91
N GLU A 80 4.86 -10.78 -13.71
CA GLU A 80 5.94 -11.72 -13.41
C GLU A 80 6.70 -11.30 -12.13
N GLU A 81 7.03 -10.01 -12.01
CA GLU A 81 7.65 -9.46 -10.79
C GLU A 81 6.76 -9.64 -9.55
N LEU A 82 5.44 -9.48 -9.67
CA LEU A 82 4.53 -9.71 -8.54
C LEU A 82 4.56 -11.19 -8.11
N ASN A 83 4.53 -12.11 -9.07
CA ASN A 83 4.60 -13.54 -8.80
C ASN A 83 5.95 -13.96 -8.20
N GLU A 84 7.06 -13.34 -8.64
CA GLU A 84 8.38 -13.56 -8.04
C GLU A 84 8.41 -13.13 -6.57
N ILE A 85 7.86 -11.96 -6.26
CA ILE A 85 7.81 -11.43 -4.89
C ILE A 85 6.90 -12.28 -3.99
N GLU A 86 5.71 -12.66 -4.47
CA GLU A 86 4.82 -13.58 -3.76
C GLU A 86 5.50 -14.91 -3.48
N THR A 87 6.19 -15.47 -4.48
CA THR A 87 6.91 -16.74 -4.35
C THR A 87 8.08 -16.62 -3.37
N ALA A 88 8.82 -15.52 -3.39
CA ALA A 88 9.91 -15.25 -2.45
C ALA A 88 9.38 -15.14 -1.02
N PHE A 89 8.30 -14.40 -0.80
CA PHE A 89 7.67 -14.31 0.51
C PHE A 89 7.21 -15.68 1.00
N ASN A 90 6.53 -16.47 0.17
CA ASN A 90 6.04 -17.80 0.51
C ASN A 90 7.15 -18.82 0.86
N LYS A 91 8.39 -18.55 0.46
CA LYS A 91 9.57 -19.36 0.82
C LYS A 91 10.30 -18.87 2.08
N SER A 92 9.98 -17.68 2.57
CA SER A 92 10.58 -17.13 3.78
C SER A 92 10.14 -17.90 5.03
N LYS A 93 10.94 -17.87 6.10
CA LYS A 93 10.54 -18.49 7.36
C LYS A 93 9.30 -17.83 7.97
N LEU A 94 9.07 -16.54 7.72
CA LEU A 94 7.89 -15.84 8.21
C LEU A 94 6.59 -16.39 7.60
N ALA A 95 6.64 -16.89 6.35
CA ALA A 95 5.49 -17.50 5.69
C ALA A 95 5.01 -18.77 6.41
N GLU A 96 5.88 -19.49 7.12
CA GLU A 96 5.48 -20.68 7.90
C GLU A 96 4.53 -20.33 9.06
N PHE A 97 4.59 -19.08 9.54
CA PHE A 97 3.77 -18.59 10.63
C PHE A 97 2.63 -17.69 10.16
N THR A 98 2.48 -17.47 8.86
CA THR A 98 1.41 -16.63 8.29
C THR A 98 0.54 -17.44 7.32
N ILE A 99 -0.76 -17.46 7.59
CA ILE A 99 -1.73 -18.20 6.80
C ILE A 99 -2.36 -17.24 5.77
N PRO A 100 -2.37 -17.58 4.47
CA PRO A 100 -3.05 -16.77 3.46
C PRO A 100 -4.55 -16.73 3.73
N SER A 101 -5.12 -15.53 3.87
CA SER A 101 -6.55 -15.35 4.14
C SER A 101 -7.31 -14.81 2.93
N TYR A 102 -6.72 -13.88 2.19
CA TYR A 102 -7.32 -13.28 0.99
C TYR A 102 -6.22 -12.71 0.08
N SER A 103 -6.50 -12.63 -1.22
CA SER A 103 -5.66 -11.91 -2.17
C SER A 103 -6.48 -11.16 -3.19
N TYR A 104 -5.94 -10.05 -3.70
CA TYR A 104 -6.57 -9.27 -4.75
C TYR A 104 -5.52 -8.72 -5.73
N VAL A 105 -5.69 -9.04 -7.01
CA VAL A 105 -4.84 -8.55 -8.09
C VAL A 105 -5.61 -7.52 -8.90
N SER A 106 -5.01 -6.36 -9.12
CA SER A 106 -5.58 -5.28 -9.93
C SER A 106 -4.50 -4.57 -10.74
N VAL A 107 -4.91 -3.73 -11.69
CA VAL A 107 -4.03 -2.78 -12.37
C VAL A 107 -4.46 -1.38 -11.96
N VAL A 108 -3.50 -0.48 -11.76
CA VAL A 108 -3.80 0.93 -11.50
C VAL A 108 -4.40 1.52 -12.77
N GLU A 109 -5.65 1.95 -12.72
CA GLU A 109 -6.36 2.52 -13.88
C GLU A 109 -6.69 3.98 -13.64
N LEU A 110 -6.41 4.83 -14.62
CA LEU A 110 -6.94 6.18 -14.68
C LEU A 110 -8.02 6.25 -15.77
N SER A 111 -9.27 6.44 -15.35
CA SER A 111 -10.40 6.58 -16.28
C SER A 111 -10.55 8.03 -16.75
N ASN A 112 -10.90 8.20 -18.03
CA ASN A 112 -11.01 9.52 -18.67
C ASN A 112 -12.30 10.30 -18.32
N TYR A 113 -13.03 9.92 -17.26
CA TYR A 113 -14.31 10.56 -16.91
C TYR A 113 -14.17 12.00 -16.39
N MET A 114 -12.94 12.49 -16.14
CA MET A 114 -12.68 13.83 -15.59
C MET A 114 -11.53 14.59 -16.28
N ALA A 115 -11.37 14.45 -17.61
CA ALA A 115 -10.43 15.29 -18.35
C ALA A 115 -10.85 16.76 -18.40
N GLY A 116 -10.44 17.50 -17.38
CA GLY A 116 -10.09 18.91 -17.48
C GLY A 116 -8.67 19.09 -16.95
N ASP A 117 -7.92 20.06 -17.48
CA ASP A 117 -6.48 20.38 -17.31
C ASP A 117 -5.88 20.43 -15.87
N SER A 118 -6.60 19.97 -14.86
CA SER A 118 -6.15 19.79 -13.46
C SER A 118 -5.39 18.47 -13.21
N MET A 119 -5.30 17.59 -14.22
CA MET A 119 -4.81 16.20 -14.08
C MET A 119 -3.33 16.08 -13.67
N VAL A 120 -2.44 16.94 -14.18
CA VAL A 120 -1.00 16.87 -13.84
C VAL A 120 -0.74 17.30 -12.39
N THR A 121 -1.58 18.19 -11.85
CA THR A 121 -1.50 18.67 -10.47
C THR A 121 -1.99 17.62 -9.47
N LEU A 122 -3.03 16.85 -9.82
CA LEU A 122 -3.56 15.77 -8.97
C LEU A 122 -2.60 14.60 -8.85
N ILE A 123 -1.86 14.25 -9.91
CA ILE A 123 -0.84 13.18 -9.86
C ILE A 123 0.30 13.57 -8.90
N LYS A 124 0.78 14.82 -8.97
CA LYS A 124 1.77 15.34 -8.01
C LYS A 124 1.26 15.36 -6.57
N ILE A 125 -0.02 15.69 -6.38
CA ILE A 125 -0.65 15.68 -5.05
C ILE A 125 -0.81 14.25 -4.53
N LEU A 126 -1.26 13.28 -5.34
CA LEU A 126 -1.40 11.88 -4.94
C LEU A 126 -0.04 11.26 -4.57
N MET A 127 1.00 11.51 -5.37
CA MET A 127 2.36 11.10 -5.03
C MET A 127 2.87 11.76 -3.74
N SER A 128 2.51 13.02 -3.47
CA SER A 128 2.86 13.69 -2.20
C SER A 128 2.04 13.24 -0.98
N VAL A 129 0.84 12.67 -1.19
CA VAL A 129 -0.01 12.13 -0.10
C VAL A 129 0.52 10.76 0.36
N VAL A 130 1.14 9.99 -0.55
CA VAL A 130 1.91 8.78 -0.19
C VAL A 130 3.09 9.15 0.73
N ASP A 131 3.77 10.27 0.48
CA ASP A 131 4.77 10.82 1.40
C ASP A 131 4.17 11.35 2.71
N TYR A 132 2.96 11.94 2.69
CA TYR A 132 2.31 12.43 3.91
C TYR A 132 1.99 11.31 4.91
N THR A 133 1.70 10.09 4.43
CA THR A 133 1.52 8.92 5.30
C THR A 133 2.80 8.42 5.97
N ARG A 134 4.01 8.78 5.47
CA ARG A 134 5.28 8.51 6.17
C ARG A 134 5.47 9.38 7.41
N PHE A 135 4.77 10.50 7.55
CA PHE A 135 5.02 11.48 8.63
C PHE A 135 4.23 11.23 9.93
N TYR A 136 3.23 10.32 9.94
CA TYR A 136 2.37 10.10 11.11
C TYR A 136 2.45 8.67 11.66
N GLN A 137 3.65 8.25 12.09
CA GLN A 137 3.80 7.17 13.08
C GLN A 137 3.79 7.76 14.51
N ARG A 138 2.61 8.01 15.09
CA ARG A 138 2.41 8.03 16.55
C ARG A 138 1.01 7.54 16.93
N PRO A 139 0.86 6.84 18.07
CA PRO A 139 -0.30 6.01 18.36
C PRO A 139 -1.45 6.81 18.99
N ILE A 140 -2.64 6.20 18.99
CA ILE A 140 -3.80 6.41 19.90
C ILE A 140 -5.07 7.06 19.29
N ILE A 141 -6.12 6.22 19.25
CA ILE A 141 -7.58 6.44 19.51
C ILE A 141 -8.51 6.92 18.38
N PHE A 142 -9.48 6.02 18.10
CA PHE A 142 -10.87 6.17 17.63
C PHE A 142 -11.17 7.13 16.46
N ALA A 143 -11.69 6.54 15.37
CA ALA A 143 -13.01 6.91 14.86
C ALA A 143 -13.53 5.81 13.92
N SER A 144 -14.50 5.04 14.39
CA SER A 144 -15.52 4.46 13.54
C SER A 144 -16.34 5.61 12.94
N ILE A 145 -16.32 5.81 11.62
CA ILE A 145 -17.40 6.47 10.86
C ILE A 145 -17.23 6.14 9.36
N GLN A 146 -18.37 5.76 8.79
CA GLN A 146 -18.71 5.41 7.41
C GLN A 146 -17.78 5.89 6.29
N TRP A 147 -17.26 4.89 5.58
CA TRP A 147 -16.84 4.94 4.18
C TRP A 147 -17.91 5.64 3.33
N THR A 148 -17.58 6.82 2.78
CA THR A 148 -17.89 7.31 1.40
C THR A 148 -17.87 8.84 1.24
N SER A 149 -17.72 9.65 2.30
CA SER A 149 -17.88 11.12 2.16
C SER A 149 -16.67 11.97 2.58
N ALA A 150 -15.76 11.46 3.42
CA ALA A 150 -14.69 12.28 4.02
C ALA A 150 -13.49 12.59 3.10
N VAL A 151 -13.31 11.85 1.99
CA VAL A 151 -12.22 12.11 1.04
C VAL A 151 -12.48 13.41 0.25
N LYS A 152 -13.73 13.88 0.18
CA LYS A 152 -14.10 15.07 -0.61
C LYS A 152 -13.88 16.40 0.12
N GLU A 153 -13.96 16.42 1.46
CA GLU A 153 -13.78 17.67 2.24
C GLU A 153 -12.34 17.89 2.69
N MET A 154 -11.55 16.83 2.88
CA MET A 154 -10.14 16.97 3.28
C MET A 154 -9.28 17.61 2.18
N THR A 155 -9.67 17.49 0.91
CA THR A 155 -9.00 18.14 -0.24
C THR A 155 -9.31 19.64 -0.32
N ILE A 156 -10.47 20.10 0.18
CA ILE A 156 -10.89 21.50 0.07
C ILE A 156 -10.25 22.36 1.18
N GLY A 157 -10.13 21.83 2.41
CA GLY A 157 -9.55 22.56 3.54
C GLY A 157 -8.06 22.86 3.42
N ILE A 158 -7.29 22.01 2.73
CA ILE A 158 -5.86 22.22 2.50
C ILE A 158 -5.62 23.30 1.43
N CYS A 159 -6.53 23.42 0.45
CA CYS A 159 -6.41 24.40 -0.63
C CYS A 159 -6.68 25.85 -0.18
N SER A 160 -7.48 26.07 0.88
CA SER A 160 -7.80 27.42 1.38
C SER A 160 -6.72 28.07 2.26
N ARG A 161 -5.69 27.32 2.69
CA ARG A 161 -4.62 27.83 3.57
C ARG A 161 -3.40 28.36 2.79
N TRP A 162 -3.30 28.09 1.48
CA TRP A 162 -2.12 28.41 0.65
C TRP A 162 -2.34 29.57 -0.34
N LYS A 163 -3.39 30.38 -0.16
CA LYS A 163 -3.68 31.55 -1.00
C LYS A 163 -3.23 32.90 -0.40
N SER A 164 -2.55 32.91 0.75
CA SER A 164 -2.20 34.16 1.46
C SER A 164 -0.80 34.73 1.22
N ASP A 165 0.14 34.00 0.61
CA ASP A 165 1.56 34.40 0.68
C ASP A 165 2.29 34.37 -0.67
N VAL A 166 1.81 35.14 -1.66
CA VAL A 166 2.62 35.56 -2.80
C VAL A 166 2.37 37.05 -3.08
N PRO A 167 3.36 37.95 -2.88
CA PRO A 167 3.26 39.36 -3.28
C PRO A 167 3.40 39.51 -4.81
N LEU A 168 2.73 40.53 -5.34
CA LEU A 168 2.64 40.93 -6.77
C LEU A 168 4.00 41.12 -7.45
#